data_AF-D9X332-F1
#
_entry.id   AF-D9X332-F1
#
_cell.length_a   1.000
_cell.length_b   1.000
_cell.length_c   1.000
_cell.angle_alpha   90.00
_cell.angle_beta   90.00
_cell.angle_gamma   90.00
#
_symmetry.space_group_name_H-M   'P 1'
#
loop_
_entity.id
_entity.type
_entity.pdbx_description
1 polymer ?
#
loop_
_entity_poly.entity_id
_entity_poly.type
_entity_poly.pdbx_seq_one_letter_code
_entity_poly.pdbx_strand_id
1 'polypeptide(L)'
;MQLRDVKPSETFVRVPRELLIRYAPSAPAPELQPFAAVSHLFREFRSTAWRLETRRGYSTDRHSPKWQRFLAGEDVGHDPDNAWRANVREQTAQGKRFRRVRLADEPLMQGQQYLLATAPANVAVGEDIRNLTRADAERLRLPGYDFWLFDSKILARFAFDEDDTTLGVYVTEDPAEVLAACQAWDAAWHHAVPTAEFAKRVASTV
;
A
#
# COMPACT_ATOMS: atom_id res chain seq x y z
N MET A 1 -7.16 -7.60 34.86
CA MET A 1 -6.98 -7.03 33.51
C MET A 1 -7.65 -5.67 33.51
N GLN A 2 -6.88 -4.59 33.46
CA GLN A 2 -7.41 -3.23 33.55
C GLN A 2 -7.43 -2.64 32.14
N LEU A 3 -8.63 -2.53 31.56
CA LEU A 3 -8.84 -1.96 30.23
C LEU A 3 -8.54 -0.45 30.29
N ARG A 4 -7.78 0.06 29.31
CA ARG A 4 -7.50 1.49 29.14
C ARG A 4 -8.48 2.10 28.13
N ASP A 5 -8.73 3.41 28.25
CA ASP A 5 -9.53 4.24 27.33
C ASP A 5 -11.05 3.95 27.27
N VAL A 6 -11.66 3.60 28.42
CA VAL A 6 -13.13 3.52 28.53
C VAL A 6 -13.68 4.86 29.02
N LYS A 7 -14.64 5.43 28.29
CA LYS A 7 -15.34 6.65 28.72
C LYS A 7 -16.33 6.34 29.86
N PRO A 8 -16.60 7.28 30.77
CA PRO A 8 -17.57 7.08 31.87
C PRO A 8 -18.99 6.71 31.40
N SER A 9 -19.34 7.02 30.15
CA SER A 9 -20.64 6.75 29.54
C SER A 9 -20.74 5.41 28.81
N GLU A 10 -19.65 4.64 28.73
CA GLU A 10 -19.65 3.38 27.98
C GLU A 10 -20.27 2.26 28.82
N THR A 11 -21.30 1.61 28.27
CA THR A 11 -21.96 0.46 28.88
C THR A 11 -21.29 -0.81 28.40
N PHE A 12 -20.87 -1.66 29.33
CA PHE A 12 -20.32 -2.97 28.99
C PHE A 12 -21.46 -3.94 28.65
N VAL A 13 -21.37 -4.56 27.48
CA VAL A 13 -22.27 -5.64 27.09
C VAL A 13 -21.51 -6.96 27.17
N ARG A 14 -22.06 -7.91 27.92
CA ARG A 14 -21.53 -9.28 27.96
C ARG A 14 -22.03 -10.01 26.72
N VAL A 15 -21.13 -10.27 25.77
CA VAL A 15 -21.43 -11.06 24.58
C VAL A 15 -21.36 -12.55 24.92
N PRO A 16 -22.44 -13.33 24.74
CA PRO A 16 -22.43 -14.78 24.89
C PRO A 16 -21.33 -15.43 24.03
N ARG A 17 -20.63 -16.43 24.59
CA ARG A 17 -19.52 -17.10 23.89
C ARG A 17 -19.99 -17.76 22.60
N GLU A 18 -21.23 -18.20 22.54
CA GLU A 18 -21.85 -18.81 21.35
C GLU A 18 -21.99 -17.81 20.19
N LEU A 19 -22.22 -16.52 20.49
CA LEU A 19 -22.24 -15.46 19.48
C LEU A 19 -20.83 -15.14 18.97
N LEU A 20 -19.83 -15.15 19.86
CA LEU A 20 -18.43 -15.00 19.45
C LEU A 20 -17.97 -16.15 18.55
N ILE A 21 -18.43 -17.38 18.79
CA ILE A 21 -18.04 -18.55 17.97
C ILE A 21 -18.77 -18.58 16.62
N ARG A 22 -20.04 -18.17 16.56
CA ARG A 22 -20.79 -18.14 15.29
C ARG A 22 -20.30 -17.09 14.31
N TYR A 23 -19.70 -16.00 14.81
CA TYR A 23 -19.18 -14.90 14.00
C TYR A 23 -17.66 -14.73 14.11
N ALA A 24 -16.97 -15.64 14.79
CA ALA A 24 -15.51 -15.71 14.73
C ALA A 24 -15.12 -16.11 13.29
N PRO A 25 -14.05 -15.54 12.74
CA PRO A 25 -13.46 -16.03 11.49
C PRO A 25 -13.25 -17.54 11.64
N SER A 26 -14.00 -18.34 10.89
CA SER A 26 -13.88 -19.81 10.94
C SER A 26 -12.75 -20.30 10.03
N ALA A 27 -12.16 -19.40 9.24
CA ALA A 27 -11.01 -19.70 8.42
C ALA A 27 -9.74 -19.68 9.29
N PRO A 28 -8.81 -20.62 9.07
CA PRO A 28 -7.49 -20.54 9.68
C PRO A 28 -6.85 -19.20 9.29
N ALA A 29 -6.10 -18.61 10.22
CA ALA A 29 -5.38 -17.36 9.95
C ALA A 29 -4.48 -17.56 8.71
N PRO A 30 -4.43 -16.58 7.79
CA PRO A 30 -3.61 -16.71 6.60
C PRO A 30 -2.14 -16.89 7.00
N GLU A 31 -1.48 -17.87 6.38
CA GLU A 31 -0.06 -18.10 6.58
C GLU A 31 0.77 -17.03 5.86
N LEU A 32 1.94 -16.71 6.42
CA LEU A 32 2.86 -15.79 5.78
C LEU A 32 3.53 -16.50 4.60
N GLN A 33 3.40 -15.92 3.40
CA GLN A 33 3.96 -16.46 2.18
C GLN A 33 5.07 -15.55 1.63
N PRO A 34 6.12 -16.10 0.99
CA PRO A 34 7.09 -15.28 0.27
C PRO A 34 6.40 -14.44 -0.81
N PHE A 35 6.84 -13.20 -1.02
CA PHE A 35 6.24 -12.33 -2.06
C PHE A 35 6.28 -12.96 -3.47
N ALA A 36 7.28 -13.78 -3.76
CA ALA A 36 7.36 -14.51 -5.03
C ALA A 36 6.15 -15.42 -5.28
N ALA A 37 5.53 -15.96 -4.21
CA ALA A 37 4.37 -16.84 -4.31
C ALA A 37 3.14 -16.13 -4.91
N VAL A 38 3.03 -14.81 -4.73
CA VAL A 38 1.90 -14.01 -5.25
C VAL A 38 2.23 -13.28 -6.55
N SER A 39 3.42 -13.48 -7.11
CA SER A 39 3.86 -12.77 -8.32
C SER A 39 2.94 -13.01 -9.54
N HIS A 40 2.34 -14.19 -9.63
CA HIS A 40 1.39 -14.57 -10.68
C HIS A 40 0.13 -13.67 -10.71
N LEU A 41 -0.31 -13.15 -9.55
CA LEU A 41 -1.48 -12.29 -9.44
C LEU A 41 -1.35 -11.01 -10.27
N PHE A 42 -0.13 -10.50 -10.47
CA PHE A 42 0.14 -9.32 -11.29
C PHE A 42 0.00 -9.55 -12.80
N ARG A 43 -0.29 -10.78 -13.22
CA ARG A 43 -0.62 -11.16 -14.59
C ARG A 43 -2.05 -11.69 -14.72
N GLU A 44 -2.53 -12.37 -13.68
CA GLU A 44 -3.82 -13.07 -13.71
C GLU A 44 -5.02 -12.21 -13.34
N PHE A 45 -4.82 -11.09 -12.64
CA PHE A 45 -5.92 -10.17 -12.31
C PHE A 45 -6.64 -9.68 -13.57
N ARG A 46 -7.95 -9.47 -13.47
CA ARG A 46 -8.84 -9.23 -14.61
C ARG A 46 -9.06 -7.75 -14.89
N SER A 47 -9.15 -6.93 -13.85
CA SER A 47 -9.60 -5.54 -13.97
C SER A 47 -8.70 -4.56 -13.22
N THR A 48 -8.40 -4.83 -11.95
CA THR A 48 -7.75 -3.86 -11.06
C THR A 48 -6.75 -4.50 -10.12
N ALA A 49 -5.57 -3.90 -10.02
CA ALA A 49 -4.59 -4.12 -8.97
C ALA A 49 -4.37 -2.79 -8.24
N TRP A 50 -4.80 -2.70 -6.99
CA TRP A 50 -4.71 -1.49 -6.18
C TRP A 50 -3.68 -1.66 -5.07
N ARG A 51 -2.83 -0.66 -4.87
CA ARG A 51 -1.76 -0.67 -3.88
C ARG A 51 -1.91 0.49 -2.91
N LEU A 52 -1.89 0.19 -1.61
CA LEU A 52 -1.66 1.18 -0.56
C LEU A 52 -0.25 0.99 0.03
N GLU A 53 0.51 2.07 0.11
CA GLU A 53 1.85 2.12 0.72
C GLU A 53 1.84 3.11 1.88
N THR A 54 2.09 2.62 3.10
CA THR A 54 2.01 3.42 4.34
C THR A 54 3.39 3.75 4.91
N ARG A 55 4.42 3.02 4.47
CA ARG A 55 5.81 3.11 4.95
C ARG A 55 6.50 4.42 4.55
N ARG A 56 7.56 4.75 5.31
CA ARG A 56 8.44 5.91 5.09
C ARG A 56 9.63 5.62 4.16
N GLY A 57 9.77 4.36 3.75
CA GLY A 57 10.81 3.84 2.89
C GLY A 57 10.80 2.31 2.96
N TYR A 58 11.59 1.69 2.10
CA TYR A 58 11.74 0.23 2.08
C TYR A 58 13.22 -0.14 2.14
N SER A 59 13.55 -1.19 2.88
CA SER A 59 14.93 -1.68 2.99
C SER A 59 15.49 -2.08 1.62
N THR A 60 14.66 -2.69 0.76
CA THR A 60 15.04 -3.09 -0.60
C THR A 60 15.48 -1.91 -1.46
N ASP A 61 14.85 -0.75 -1.28
CA ASP A 61 15.22 0.46 -2.01
C ASP A 61 16.59 0.96 -1.55
N ARG A 62 16.79 1.06 -0.22
CA ARG A 62 18.03 1.56 0.39
C ARG A 62 19.27 0.73 0.03
N HIS A 63 19.09 -0.56 -0.23
CA HIS A 63 20.16 -1.47 -0.66
C HIS A 63 20.38 -1.51 -2.18
N SER A 64 19.56 -0.80 -2.97
CA SER A 64 19.70 -0.78 -4.42
C SER A 64 20.80 0.20 -4.89
N PRO A 65 21.50 -0.07 -6.01
CA PRO A 65 22.44 0.91 -6.60
C PRO A 65 21.77 2.25 -6.94
N LYS A 66 20.47 2.21 -7.24
CA LYS A 66 19.65 3.37 -7.56
C LYS A 66 19.52 4.35 -6.40
N TRP A 67 19.53 3.85 -5.16
CA TRP A 67 19.49 4.69 -3.98
C TRP A 67 20.71 5.59 -3.86
N GLN A 68 21.91 5.08 -4.13
CA GLN A 68 23.15 5.88 -4.08
C GLN A 68 23.15 6.98 -5.14
N ARG A 69 22.66 6.69 -6.36
CA ARG A 69 22.48 7.69 -7.42
C ARG A 69 21.49 8.79 -7.01
N PHE A 70 20.37 8.40 -6.39
CA PHE A 70 19.40 9.36 -5.84
C PHE A 70 20.04 10.26 -4.76
N LEU A 71 20.82 9.69 -3.84
CA LEU A 71 21.54 10.46 -2.82
C LEU A 71 22.58 11.41 -3.42
N ALA A 72 23.16 11.06 -4.57
CA ALA A 72 24.06 11.92 -5.33
C ALA A 72 23.34 13.03 -6.13
N GLY A 73 22.01 13.09 -6.07
CA GLY A 73 21.21 14.07 -6.80
C GLY A 73 21.00 13.75 -8.27
N GLU A 74 21.28 12.52 -8.70
CA GLU A 74 21.03 12.09 -10.08
C GLU A 74 19.53 11.93 -10.36
N ASP A 75 19.15 12.12 -11.63
CA ASP A 75 17.79 11.81 -12.08
C ASP A 75 17.57 10.29 -12.13
N VAL A 76 16.76 9.82 -11.18
CA VAL A 76 16.36 8.41 -11.03
C VAL A 76 14.94 8.14 -11.56
N GLY A 77 14.30 9.15 -12.14
CA GLY A 77 12.94 9.09 -12.71
C GLY A 77 12.88 8.47 -14.11
N HIS A 78 14.02 8.32 -14.79
CA HIS A 78 14.13 7.87 -16.19
C HIS A 78 14.97 6.61 -16.36
N ASP A 79 15.03 5.77 -15.34
CA ASP A 79 15.79 4.53 -15.38
C ASP A 79 15.34 3.56 -16.50
N PRO A 80 16.26 2.73 -17.01
CA PRO A 80 15.97 1.77 -18.06
C PRO A 80 14.87 0.79 -17.67
N ASP A 81 14.19 0.23 -18.66
CA ASP A 81 13.07 -0.68 -18.43
C ASP A 81 13.45 -1.90 -17.57
N ASN A 82 12.48 -2.45 -16.84
CA ASN A 82 12.69 -3.65 -16.03
C ASN A 82 11.50 -4.61 -16.16
N ALA A 83 11.63 -5.83 -15.63
CA ALA A 83 10.60 -6.85 -15.74
C ALA A 83 9.23 -6.42 -15.16
N TRP A 84 9.24 -5.61 -14.08
CA TRP A 84 8.02 -5.06 -13.50
C TRP A 84 7.34 -4.08 -14.47
N ARG A 85 8.09 -3.11 -14.98
CA ARG A 85 7.57 -2.09 -15.90
C ARG A 85 7.11 -2.69 -17.22
N ALA A 86 7.82 -3.69 -17.74
CA ALA A 86 7.38 -4.47 -18.90
C ALA A 86 6.03 -5.15 -18.64
N ASN A 87 5.86 -5.79 -17.47
CA ASN A 87 4.59 -6.40 -17.06
C ASN A 87 3.47 -5.36 -16.97
N VAL A 88 3.69 -4.25 -16.26
CA VAL A 88 2.67 -3.18 -16.13
C VAL A 88 2.23 -2.67 -17.50
N ARG A 89 3.17 -2.43 -18.42
CA ARG A 89 2.88 -2.00 -19.79
C ARG A 89 2.01 -3.00 -20.54
N GLU A 90 2.35 -4.28 -20.47
CA GLU A 90 1.59 -5.35 -21.13
C GLU A 90 0.16 -5.44 -20.59
N GLN A 91 0.01 -5.45 -19.26
CA GLN A 91 -1.30 -5.57 -18.61
C GLN A 91 -2.18 -4.33 -18.85
N THR A 92 -1.60 -3.13 -18.83
CA THR A 92 -2.33 -1.89 -19.10
C THR A 92 -2.74 -1.76 -20.56
N ALA A 93 -1.94 -2.27 -21.50
CA ALA A 93 -2.33 -2.38 -22.91
C ALA A 93 -3.56 -3.30 -23.13
N GLN A 94 -3.81 -4.24 -22.21
CA GLN A 94 -5.01 -5.08 -22.20
C GLN A 94 -6.22 -4.43 -21.50
N GLY A 95 -6.12 -3.16 -21.09
CA GLY A 95 -7.17 -2.42 -20.41
C GLY A 95 -7.24 -2.64 -18.89
N LYS A 96 -6.29 -3.38 -18.32
CA LYS A 96 -6.20 -3.59 -16.87
C LYS A 96 -5.61 -2.36 -16.17
N ARG A 97 -5.94 -2.17 -14.90
CA ARG A 97 -5.57 -0.95 -14.16
C ARG A 97 -4.66 -1.25 -12.98
N PHE A 98 -3.46 -0.68 -13.00
CA PHE A 98 -2.58 -0.56 -11.84
C PHE A 98 -2.78 0.82 -11.21
N ARG A 99 -3.11 0.85 -9.92
CA ARG A 99 -3.25 2.11 -9.18
C ARG A 99 -2.59 2.03 -7.82
N ARG A 100 -1.98 3.13 -7.40
CA ARG A 100 -1.21 3.19 -6.16
C ARG A 100 -1.49 4.47 -5.40
N VAL A 101 -1.72 4.35 -4.10
CA VAL A 101 -1.71 5.48 -3.16
C VAL A 101 -0.54 5.31 -2.20
N ARG A 102 0.28 6.36 -2.09
CA ARG A 102 1.41 6.43 -1.19
C ARG A 102 1.16 7.45 -0.08
N LEU A 103 1.36 7.05 1.16
CA LEU A 103 1.34 7.98 2.28
C LEU A 103 2.63 8.79 2.32
N ALA A 104 2.50 10.08 2.56
CA ALA A 104 3.58 11.05 2.63
C ALA A 104 3.59 11.73 4.01
N ASP A 105 4.76 11.77 4.65
CA ASP A 105 4.98 12.59 5.84
C ASP A 105 5.24 14.05 5.44
N GLU A 106 5.02 14.98 6.36
CA GLU A 106 5.31 16.40 6.19
C GLU A 106 6.22 16.86 7.35
N PRO A 107 7.52 17.14 7.11
CA PRO A 107 8.23 16.98 5.83
C PRO A 107 8.41 15.50 5.42
N LEU A 108 8.66 15.27 4.12
CA LEU A 108 8.91 13.92 3.60
C LEU A 108 10.16 13.31 4.22
N MET A 109 10.06 12.02 4.57
CA MET A 109 11.22 11.21 4.90
C MET A 109 12.03 10.90 3.64
N GLN A 110 13.34 10.66 3.78
CA GLN A 110 14.24 10.40 2.65
C GLN A 110 13.77 9.24 1.76
N GLY A 111 13.23 8.18 2.35
CA GLY A 111 12.65 7.06 1.58
C GLY A 111 11.43 7.49 0.75
N GLN A 112 10.59 8.38 1.26
CA GLN A 112 9.45 8.92 0.51
C GLN A 112 9.88 9.88 -0.59
N GLN A 113 10.94 10.68 -0.36
CA GLN A 113 11.54 11.52 -1.41
C GLN A 113 12.05 10.65 -2.58
N TYR A 114 12.72 9.54 -2.28
CA TYR A 114 13.13 8.55 -3.28
C TYR A 114 11.93 7.94 -4.02
N LEU A 115 10.88 7.52 -3.30
CA LEU A 115 9.68 6.98 -3.94
C LEU A 115 9.01 7.99 -4.87
N LEU A 116 9.00 9.27 -4.49
CA LEU A 116 8.48 10.37 -5.30
C LEU A 116 9.35 10.60 -6.55
N ALA A 117 10.68 10.63 -6.39
CA ALA A 117 11.63 10.82 -7.48
C ALA A 117 11.60 9.66 -8.51
N THR A 118 11.28 8.45 -8.08
CA THR A 118 11.23 7.25 -8.94
C THR A 118 9.86 6.97 -9.55
N ALA A 119 8.81 7.66 -9.09
CA ALA A 119 7.44 7.50 -9.59
C ALA A 119 7.28 7.72 -11.11
N PRO A 120 7.95 8.71 -11.75
CA PRO A 120 7.76 8.98 -13.18
C PRO A 120 7.97 7.77 -14.09
N ALA A 121 8.98 6.93 -13.82
CA ALA A 121 9.25 5.72 -14.60
C ALA A 121 8.08 4.72 -14.59
N ASN A 122 7.35 4.62 -13.48
CA ASN A 122 6.20 3.73 -13.36
C ASN A 122 4.93 4.34 -13.98
N VAL A 123 4.75 5.65 -13.81
CA VAL A 123 3.65 6.39 -14.46
C VAL A 123 3.75 6.29 -15.98
N ALA A 124 4.97 6.40 -16.52
CA ALA A 124 5.23 6.29 -17.97
C ALA A 124 4.82 4.94 -18.57
N VAL A 125 4.69 3.88 -17.76
CA VAL A 125 4.30 2.54 -18.24
C VAL A 125 2.85 2.18 -17.90
N GLY A 126 2.05 3.15 -17.43
CA GLY A 126 0.60 3.02 -17.26
C GLY A 126 0.10 2.88 -15.82
N GLU A 127 0.98 3.01 -14.81
CA GLU A 127 0.55 3.02 -13.41
C GLU A 127 0.00 4.40 -12.99
N ASP A 128 -1.19 4.46 -12.38
CA ASP A 128 -1.72 5.69 -11.80
C ASP A 128 -1.30 5.80 -10.32
N ILE A 129 -0.26 6.60 -10.08
CA ILE A 129 0.33 6.81 -8.75
C ILE A 129 -0.15 8.14 -8.18
N ARG A 130 -0.67 8.07 -6.96
CA ARG A 130 -1.13 9.22 -6.18
C ARG A 130 -0.50 9.23 -4.79
N ASN A 131 -0.50 10.39 -4.18
CA ASN A 131 0.04 10.63 -2.84
C ASN A 131 -1.05 11.21 -1.94
N LEU A 132 -1.04 10.79 -0.68
CA LEU A 132 -1.94 11.26 0.38
C LEU A 132 -1.09 11.63 1.60
N THR A 133 -1.40 12.74 2.25
CA THR A 133 -0.69 13.16 3.47
C THR A 133 -0.97 12.18 4.60
N ARG A 134 -0.01 11.98 5.51
CA ARG A 134 -0.20 11.11 6.67
C ARG A 134 -1.31 11.62 7.60
N ALA A 135 -1.42 12.94 7.75
CA ALA A 135 -2.49 13.57 8.51
C ALA A 135 -3.89 13.25 7.92
N ASP A 136 -4.04 13.28 6.60
CA ASP A 136 -5.29 12.86 5.96
C ASP A 136 -5.55 11.36 6.12
N ALA A 137 -4.52 10.52 6.02
CA ALA A 137 -4.65 9.09 6.25
C ALA A 137 -5.15 8.77 7.66
N GLU A 138 -4.64 9.46 8.67
CA GLU A 138 -5.09 9.35 10.07
C GLU A 138 -6.54 9.84 10.23
N ARG A 139 -6.88 10.99 9.65
CA ARG A 139 -8.26 11.53 9.64
C ARG A 139 -9.25 10.55 9.01
N LEU A 140 -8.84 9.87 7.94
CA LEU A 140 -9.63 8.86 7.22
C LEU A 140 -9.58 7.47 7.87
N ARG A 141 -8.78 7.30 8.93
CA ARG A 141 -8.58 6.02 9.64
C ARG A 141 -8.11 4.90 8.71
N LEU A 142 -7.22 5.24 7.77
CA LEU A 142 -6.63 4.24 6.87
C LEU A 142 -5.79 3.21 7.66
N PRO A 143 -5.69 1.97 7.18
CA PRO A 143 -4.86 0.96 7.82
C PRO A 143 -3.39 1.36 7.82
N GLY A 144 -2.67 0.99 8.88
CA GLY A 144 -1.23 1.25 9.02
C GLY A 144 -0.32 0.27 8.27
N TYR A 145 -0.87 -0.62 7.45
CA TYR A 145 -0.12 -1.65 6.73
C TYR A 145 -0.24 -1.49 5.21
N ASP A 146 0.78 -1.93 4.49
CA ASP A 146 0.74 -1.99 3.03
C ASP A 146 -0.08 -3.19 2.56
N PHE A 147 -0.78 -3.02 1.44
CA PHE A 147 -1.47 -4.13 0.79
C PHE A 147 -1.60 -3.95 -0.73
N TRP A 148 -1.74 -5.07 -1.43
CA TRP A 148 -2.35 -5.11 -2.75
C TRP A 148 -3.77 -5.67 -2.66
N LEU A 149 -4.70 -5.08 -3.40
CA LEU A 149 -6.07 -5.56 -3.56
C LEU A 149 -6.32 -5.82 -5.05
N PHE A 150 -6.56 -7.09 -5.40
CA PHE A 150 -6.81 -7.52 -6.77
C PHE A 150 -8.30 -7.78 -6.97
N ASP A 151 -8.87 -7.16 -7.99
CA ASP A 151 -10.27 -7.32 -8.44
C ASP A 151 -11.33 -7.27 -7.32
N SER A 152 -11.06 -6.48 -6.26
CA SER A 152 -11.90 -6.41 -5.06
C SER A 152 -12.22 -7.80 -4.46
N LYS A 153 -11.28 -8.74 -4.59
CA LYS A 153 -11.44 -10.15 -4.20
C LYS A 153 -10.27 -10.71 -3.41
N ILE A 154 -9.04 -10.42 -3.81
CA ILE A 154 -7.83 -10.98 -3.19
C ILE A 154 -7.05 -9.86 -2.53
N LEU A 155 -6.86 -9.95 -1.22
CA LEU A 155 -6.03 -9.04 -0.44
C LEU A 155 -4.68 -9.70 -0.14
N ALA A 156 -3.58 -9.05 -0.55
CA ALA A 156 -2.21 -9.42 -0.21
C ALA A 156 -1.60 -8.35 0.70
N ARG A 157 -1.67 -8.57 2.02
CA ARG A 157 -1.16 -7.67 3.06
C ARG A 157 0.31 -7.95 3.34
N PHE A 158 1.14 -6.93 3.34
CA PHE A 158 2.58 -7.09 3.56
C PHE A 158 2.91 -7.19 5.05
N ALA A 159 3.91 -8.02 5.36
CA ALA A 159 4.57 -8.04 6.65
C ALA A 159 5.98 -7.47 6.49
N PHE A 160 6.37 -6.60 7.42
CA PHE A 160 7.70 -6.00 7.49
C PHE A 160 8.28 -6.22 8.88
N ASP A 161 9.61 -6.28 8.96
CA ASP A 161 10.32 -6.13 10.23
C ASP A 161 10.49 -4.65 10.61
N GLU A 162 11.22 -4.40 11.71
CA GLU A 162 11.48 -3.06 12.23
C GLU A 162 12.31 -2.19 11.27
N ASP A 163 13.10 -2.83 10.40
CA ASP A 163 14.01 -2.21 9.44
C ASP A 163 13.37 -1.98 8.05
N ASP A 164 12.04 -2.08 7.91
CA ASP A 164 11.33 -2.05 6.62
C ASP A 164 11.70 -3.18 5.65
N THR A 165 12.23 -4.30 6.11
CA THR A 165 12.47 -5.47 5.27
C THR A 165 11.19 -6.26 5.10
N THR A 166 10.81 -6.51 3.85
CA THR A 166 9.62 -7.32 3.54
C THR A 166 9.85 -8.76 3.96
N LEU A 167 9.07 -9.24 4.94
CA LEU A 167 9.08 -10.63 5.41
C LEU A 167 8.24 -11.54 4.51
N GLY A 168 7.23 -10.97 3.85
CA GLY A 168 6.32 -11.71 2.98
C GLY A 168 4.96 -11.03 2.90
N VAL A 169 3.95 -11.82 2.51
CA VAL A 169 2.56 -11.37 2.41
C VAL A 169 1.61 -12.39 3.05
N TYR A 170 0.59 -11.88 3.71
CA TYR A 170 -0.60 -12.64 4.08
C TYR A 170 -1.62 -12.48 2.95
N VAL A 171 -2.09 -13.59 2.40
CA VAL A 171 -3.08 -13.61 1.31
C VAL A 171 -4.42 -14.08 1.86
N THR A 172 -5.47 -13.32 1.60
CA THR A 172 -6.82 -13.65 2.05
C THR A 172 -7.87 -13.28 1.00
N GLU A 173 -8.93 -14.08 0.95
CA GLU A 173 -10.19 -13.77 0.26
C GLU A 173 -11.34 -13.61 1.28
N ASP A 174 -11.02 -13.45 2.57
CA ASP A 174 -12.04 -13.24 3.61
C ASP A 174 -12.89 -12.00 3.28
N PRO A 175 -14.22 -12.13 3.18
CA PRO A 175 -15.07 -11.03 2.76
C PRO A 175 -14.99 -9.79 3.64
N ALA A 176 -14.77 -9.94 4.96
CA ALA A 176 -14.70 -8.81 5.87
C ALA A 176 -13.37 -8.05 5.71
N GLU A 177 -12.25 -8.77 5.58
CA GLU A 177 -10.94 -8.16 5.31
C GLU A 177 -10.90 -7.48 3.93
N VAL A 178 -11.43 -8.13 2.90
CA VAL A 178 -11.52 -7.58 1.55
C VAL A 178 -12.40 -6.33 1.51
N LEU A 179 -13.56 -6.36 2.17
CA LEU A 179 -14.46 -5.20 2.25
C LEU A 179 -13.78 -4.02 2.97
N ALA A 180 -13.08 -4.28 4.07
CA ALA A 180 -12.32 -3.24 4.79
C ALA A 180 -11.22 -2.63 3.90
N ALA A 181 -10.52 -3.45 3.11
CA ALA A 181 -9.53 -2.98 2.15
C ALA A 181 -10.15 -2.16 1.01
N CYS A 182 -11.32 -2.55 0.50
CA CYS A 182 -12.08 -1.77 -0.49
C CYS A 182 -12.47 -0.40 0.07
N GLN A 183 -12.97 -0.33 1.30
CA GLN A 183 -13.33 0.94 1.95
C GLN A 183 -12.11 1.84 2.15
N ALA A 184 -11.00 1.27 2.61
CA ALA A 184 -9.75 2.00 2.77
C ALA A 184 -9.24 2.51 1.42
N TRP A 185 -9.31 1.69 0.37
CA TRP A 185 -8.96 2.09 -0.99
C TRP A 185 -9.80 3.26 -1.49
N ASP A 186 -11.13 3.18 -1.37
CA ASP A 186 -12.03 4.22 -1.87
C ASP A 186 -11.79 5.56 -1.15
N ALA A 187 -11.62 5.53 0.18
CA ALA A 187 -11.29 6.70 0.98
C ALA A 187 -9.93 7.29 0.58
N ALA A 188 -8.90 6.45 0.46
CA ALA A 188 -7.56 6.89 0.08
C ALA A 188 -7.56 7.49 -1.33
N TRP A 189 -8.17 6.80 -2.30
CA TRP A 189 -8.20 7.22 -3.70
C TRP A 189 -8.93 8.54 -3.92
N HIS A 190 -10.05 8.73 -3.21
CA HIS A 190 -10.85 9.95 -3.30
C HIS A 190 -10.07 11.20 -2.90
N HIS A 191 -9.23 11.09 -1.86
CA HIS A 191 -8.46 12.21 -1.32
C HIS A 191 -7.02 12.31 -1.85
N ALA A 192 -6.48 11.26 -2.47
CA ALA A 192 -5.12 11.25 -2.97
C ALA A 192 -4.96 12.10 -4.24
N VAL A 193 -3.83 12.79 -4.32
CA VAL A 193 -3.47 13.71 -5.40
C VAL A 193 -2.48 13.03 -6.36
N PRO A 194 -2.59 13.22 -7.69
CA PRO A 194 -1.63 12.68 -8.64
C PRO A 194 -0.18 12.99 -8.26
N THR A 195 0.71 12.00 -8.38
CA THR A 195 2.08 12.10 -7.87
C THR A 195 2.87 13.28 -8.47
N ALA A 196 2.63 13.60 -9.74
CA ALA A 196 3.25 14.73 -10.42
C ALA A 196 2.78 16.09 -9.87
N GLU A 197 1.52 16.19 -9.44
CA GLU A 197 1.01 17.39 -8.78
C GLU A 197 1.52 17.48 -7.34
N PHE A 198 1.53 16.36 -6.62
CA PHE A 198 2.08 16.30 -5.26
C PHE A 198 3.56 16.71 -5.24
N ALA A 199 4.37 16.26 -6.20
CA ALA A 199 5.77 16.65 -6.32
C ALA A 199 5.98 18.16 -6.47
N LYS A 200 5.10 18.84 -7.23
CA LYS A 200 5.14 20.31 -7.37
C LYS A 200 4.83 21.02 -6.06
N ARG A 201 3.88 20.51 -5.28
CA ARG A 201 3.52 21.08 -3.96
C ARG A 201 4.69 20.99 -2.98
N VAL A 202 5.34 19.83 -2.92
CA VAL A 202 6.53 19.61 -2.09
C VAL A 202 7.66 20.58 -2.51
N ALA A 203 7.96 20.68 -3.80
CA ALA A 203 9.01 21.57 -4.30
C ALA A 203 8.75 23.06 -4.03
N SER A 204 7.47 23.47 -3.91
CA SER A 204 7.09 24.86 -3.63
C SER A 204 7.15 25.23 -2.14
N THR A 205 7.27 24.23 -1.26
CA THR A 205 7.28 24.41 0.21
C THR A 205 8.70 24.45 0.78
N VAL A 206 9.70 24.10 -0.03
CA VAL A 206 11.15 24.08 0.31
C VAL A 206 11.80 25.41 -0.03
#